data_AF-A0A3Q9VUL1-F1
#
_entry.id   AF-A0A3Q9VUL1-F1
#
_cell.length_a   1.000
_cell.length_b   1.000
_cell.length_c   1.000
_cell.angle_alpha   90.00
_cell.angle_beta   90.00
_cell.angle_gamma   90.00
#
_symmetry.space_group_name_H-M   'P 1'
#
loop_
_entity.id
_entity.type
_entity.pdbx_description
1 polymer ?
#
loop_
_entity_poly.entity_id
_entity_poly.type
_entity_poly.pdbx_seq_one_letter_code
_entity_poly.pdbx_strand_id
1 'polypeptide(L)'
;TSVLGMRELVKTPFKIVLTKPELLENLDRRNTSLAGSGRGNSLLVFSAQCNFSGYKIPLEIIESVHKQGVINTGKQVAGHDLRNKKDVNSFYVLLDSAAFVGSSNLDVGKYKPDFFCVSFYKMFGYPTGVGALIVSKRGQSVLQKKYYGGGTVNIAMSRDDFHEKRVGFSSQFEDGTLPFLTIVNLLEGFNTLERLVPPKKGKNTMQRISKHVFQLAKYGYDKMSVLKHSNGEPLIKFYNHNSYMDSTQQGGVITFNILH
;
A
#
# COMPACT_ATOMS: atom_id res chain seq x y z
N THR A 1 3.89 4.10 -7.57
CA THR A 1 4.53 4.53 -6.31
C THR A 1 5.38 3.40 -5.76
N SER A 2 6.59 3.70 -5.29
CA SER A 2 7.46 2.74 -4.58
C SER A 2 7.77 3.32 -3.20
N VAL A 3 7.43 2.59 -2.14
CA VAL A 3 7.72 3.01 -0.75
C VAL A 3 9.22 3.27 -0.55
N LEU A 4 10.07 2.51 -1.22
CA LEU A 4 11.52 2.70 -1.19
C LEU A 4 11.93 4.03 -1.85
N GLY A 5 11.37 4.33 -3.03
CA GLY A 5 11.65 5.58 -3.76
C GLY A 5 11.18 6.83 -3.02
N MET A 6 10.14 6.74 -2.19
CA MET A 6 9.70 7.87 -1.36
C MET A 6 10.81 8.38 -0.42
N ARG A 7 11.74 7.52 0.00
CA ARG A 7 12.83 7.91 0.91
C ARG A 7 13.74 8.98 0.32
N GLU A 8 13.92 8.98 -0.99
CA GLU A 8 14.74 9.97 -1.69
C GLU A 8 14.08 11.35 -1.69
N LEU A 9 12.75 11.39 -1.86
CA LEU A 9 11.99 12.63 -2.00
C LEU A 9 11.59 13.27 -0.67
N VAL A 10 11.38 12.46 0.38
CA VAL A 10 10.90 12.98 1.68
C VAL A 10 12.01 13.77 2.39
N LYS A 11 11.76 15.05 2.61
CA LYS A 11 12.59 15.96 3.40
C LYS A 11 12.09 15.99 4.85
N THR A 12 12.53 15.01 5.65
CA THR A 12 12.24 14.90 7.09
C THR A 12 13.56 14.68 7.84
N PRO A 13 13.73 15.21 9.07
CA PRO A 13 14.94 15.01 9.85
C PRO A 13 15.19 13.54 10.20
N PHE A 14 14.15 12.71 10.36
CA PHE A 14 14.29 11.32 10.81
C PHE A 14 13.67 10.34 9.82
N LYS A 15 14.46 9.33 9.42
CA LYS A 15 13.99 8.22 8.58
C LYS A 15 14.40 6.92 9.25
N ILE A 16 13.42 6.05 9.46
CA ILE A 16 13.58 4.74 10.08
C ILE A 16 13.09 3.68 9.11
N VAL A 17 13.83 2.58 9.02
CA VAL A 17 13.52 1.43 8.19
C VAL A 17 13.20 0.26 9.08
N LEU A 18 11.98 -0.27 8.91
CA LEU A 18 11.55 -1.53 9.52
C LEU A 18 11.65 -2.64 8.48
N THR A 19 12.23 -3.76 8.89
CA THR A 19 12.08 -5.04 8.21
C THR A 19 10.69 -5.59 8.45
N LYS A 20 10.30 -6.60 7.67
CA LYS A 20 9.00 -7.27 7.85
C LYS A 20 8.84 -7.82 9.29
N PRO A 21 9.78 -8.61 9.86
CA PRO A 21 9.64 -9.12 11.22
C PRO A 21 9.44 -8.00 12.24
N GLU A 22 10.26 -6.94 12.20
CA GLU A 22 10.16 -5.79 13.12
C GLU A 22 8.80 -5.07 13.00
N LEU A 23 8.24 -4.97 11.79
CA LEU A 23 6.90 -4.42 11.59
C LEU A 23 5.81 -5.36 12.11
N LEU A 24 5.99 -6.67 12.01
CA LEU A 24 5.01 -7.66 12.48
C LEU A 24 4.97 -7.75 14.01
N GLU A 25 6.03 -7.38 14.73
CA GLU A 25 6.03 -7.26 16.21
C GLU A 25 4.94 -6.31 16.72
N ASN A 26 4.49 -5.35 15.90
CA ASN A 26 3.36 -4.50 16.24
C ASN A 26 2.05 -5.28 16.43
N LEU A 27 1.92 -6.50 15.92
CA LEU A 27 0.75 -7.34 16.17
C LEU A 27 0.76 -7.95 17.58
N ASP A 28 1.92 -8.01 18.23
CA ASP A 28 2.04 -8.51 19.59
C ASP A 28 1.48 -7.47 20.57
N ARG A 29 0.24 -7.72 21.03
CA ARG A 29 -0.51 -6.83 21.92
C ARG A 29 0.15 -6.72 23.28
N ARG A 30 1.11 -5.82 23.45
CA ARG A 30 1.56 -5.35 24.77
C ARG A 30 0.76 -4.10 25.11
N ASN A 31 0.04 -4.13 26.23
CA ASN A 31 -0.95 -3.12 26.67
C ASN A 31 -0.40 -1.70 26.98
N THR A 32 0.67 -1.24 26.33
CA THR A 32 1.27 0.07 26.59
C THR A 32 0.83 1.10 25.54
N SER A 33 -0.35 1.70 25.74
CA SER A 33 -0.84 2.83 24.95
C SER A 33 0.01 4.08 25.24
N LEU A 34 0.84 4.49 24.30
CA LEU A 34 1.72 5.68 24.44
C LEU A 34 1.70 6.60 23.21
N ALA A 35 0.96 6.25 22.14
CA ALA A 35 0.88 7.08 20.93
C ALA A 35 0.02 8.33 21.17
N GLY A 36 0.49 9.48 20.69
CA GLY A 36 -0.25 10.74 20.72
C GLY A 36 -0.08 11.60 21.97
N SER A 37 0.89 11.31 22.86
CA SER A 37 1.26 12.23 23.95
C SER A 37 2.24 13.32 23.51
N GLY A 38 2.92 13.13 22.37
CA GLY A 38 3.77 14.12 21.72
C GLY A 38 3.01 15.12 20.86
N ARG A 39 3.60 16.30 20.64
CA ARG A 39 3.04 17.37 19.77
C ARG A 39 3.29 17.16 18.27
N GLY A 40 4.06 16.14 17.87
CA GLY A 40 4.45 15.89 16.49
C GLY A 40 3.60 14.83 15.79
N ASN A 41 3.85 14.67 14.49
CA ASN A 41 3.24 13.65 13.63
C ASN A 41 4.32 12.71 13.08
N SER A 42 4.04 11.42 13.09
CA SER A 42 4.88 10.37 12.48
C SER A 42 4.09 9.63 11.41
N LEU A 43 4.74 9.23 10.32
CA LEU A 43 4.11 8.51 9.21
C LEU A 43 4.76 7.14 9.04
N LEU A 44 3.96 6.09 9.23
CA LEU A 44 4.33 4.74 8.83
C LEU A 44 3.89 4.51 7.38
N VAL A 45 4.80 4.02 6.54
CA VAL A 45 4.52 3.68 5.14
C VAL A 45 4.90 2.23 4.88
N PHE A 46 3.96 1.43 4.36
CA PHE A 46 4.24 0.06 3.93
C PHE A 46 3.33 -0.38 2.78
N SER A 47 3.79 -1.36 2.00
CA SER A 47 2.98 -1.96 0.94
C SER A 47 2.09 -3.07 1.50
N ALA A 48 0.80 -3.04 1.19
CA ALA A 48 -0.15 -4.08 1.59
C ALA A 48 0.20 -5.45 0.98
N GLN A 49 0.76 -5.44 -0.24
CA GLN A 49 1.28 -6.62 -0.92
C GLN A 49 2.65 -6.30 -1.54
N CYS A 50 3.63 -7.17 -1.32
CA CYS A 50 4.94 -7.07 -1.94
C CYS A 50 4.83 -7.37 -3.45
N ASN A 51 5.31 -6.45 -4.30
CA ASN A 51 5.35 -6.67 -5.76
C ASN A 51 6.30 -7.81 -6.16
N PHE A 52 7.31 -8.11 -5.33
CA PHE A 52 8.32 -9.13 -5.63
C PHE A 52 7.89 -10.53 -5.14
N SER A 53 7.55 -10.70 -3.88
CA SER A 53 7.21 -12.03 -3.34
C SER A 53 5.72 -12.35 -3.37
N GLY A 54 4.85 -11.36 -3.62
CA GLY A 54 3.40 -11.51 -3.50
C GLY A 54 2.89 -11.60 -2.05
N TYR A 55 3.78 -11.50 -1.05
CA TYR A 55 3.37 -11.58 0.35
C TYR A 55 2.46 -10.41 0.74
N LYS A 56 1.38 -10.71 1.46
CA LYS A 56 0.40 -9.75 1.97
C LYS A 56 0.67 -9.50 3.45
N ILE A 57 0.84 -8.23 3.81
CA ILE A 57 1.05 -7.83 5.20
C ILE A 57 -0.32 -7.85 5.90
N PRO A 58 -0.45 -8.46 7.10
CA PRO A 58 -1.66 -8.37 7.91
C PRO A 58 -2.05 -6.92 8.18
N LEU A 59 -3.25 -6.52 7.78
CA LEU A 59 -3.68 -5.12 7.84
C LEU A 59 -4.11 -4.70 9.25
N GLU A 60 -4.21 -5.64 10.19
CA GLU A 60 -4.41 -5.40 11.63
C GLU A 60 -3.32 -4.51 12.23
N ILE A 61 -2.13 -4.46 11.60
CA ILE A 61 -1.04 -3.55 11.96
C ILE A 61 -1.48 -2.09 11.95
N ILE A 62 -2.41 -1.72 11.06
CA ILE A 62 -2.90 -0.34 10.94
C ILE A 62 -3.54 0.10 12.27
N GLU A 63 -4.46 -0.71 12.79
CA GLU A 63 -5.15 -0.43 14.05
C GLU A 63 -4.17 -0.44 15.23
N SER A 64 -3.24 -1.41 15.24
CA SER A 64 -2.17 -1.48 16.23
C SER A 64 -1.37 -0.18 16.26
N VAL A 65 -0.83 0.25 15.13
CA VAL A 65 0.02 1.45 15.02
C VAL A 65 -0.74 2.71 15.41
N HIS A 66 -2.02 2.82 15.05
CA HIS A 66 -2.85 3.95 15.50
C HIS A 66 -3.01 4.01 17.02
N LYS A 67 -3.10 2.85 17.70
CA LYS A 67 -3.29 2.76 19.15
C LYS A 67 -2.00 2.93 19.95
N GLN A 68 -0.90 2.31 19.53
CA GLN A 68 0.31 2.20 20.34
C GLN A 68 1.58 2.76 19.68
N GLY A 69 1.48 3.24 18.43
CA GLY A 69 2.63 3.65 17.63
C GLY A 69 3.41 2.44 17.12
N VAL A 70 4.59 2.67 16.56
CA VAL A 70 5.50 1.58 16.20
C VAL A 70 6.27 1.12 17.43
N ILE A 71 6.29 -0.19 17.70
CA ILE A 71 6.95 -0.75 18.90
C ILE A 71 8.46 -0.82 18.71
N ASN A 72 8.90 -1.27 17.54
CA ASN A 72 10.31 -1.46 17.23
C ASN A 72 10.91 -0.18 16.61
N THR A 73 12.09 0.24 17.06
CA THR A 73 12.74 1.46 16.55
C THR A 73 13.45 1.26 15.20
N GLY A 74 13.50 0.03 14.68
CA GLY A 74 14.08 -0.33 13.38
C GLY A 74 15.53 0.16 13.21
N LYS A 75 15.95 0.27 11.95
CA LYS A 75 17.23 0.89 11.58
C LYS A 75 17.03 2.35 11.20
N GLN A 76 17.59 3.27 11.97
CA GLN A 76 17.66 4.68 11.60
C GLN A 76 18.63 4.87 10.43
N VAL A 77 18.21 5.60 9.40
CA VAL A 77 19.00 5.85 8.17
C VAL A 77 19.19 7.34 7.86
N ALA A 78 18.57 8.24 8.63
CA ALA A 78 18.79 9.68 8.55
C ALA A 78 18.50 10.37 9.90
N GLY A 79 19.13 11.52 10.13
CA GLY A 79 18.97 12.34 11.33
C GLY A 79 20.02 12.09 12.40
N HIS A 80 19.93 12.86 13.50
CA HIS A 80 20.73 12.59 14.69
C HIS A 80 20.20 11.36 15.42
N ASP A 81 21.07 10.73 16.18
CA ASP A 81 20.79 9.48 16.88
C ASP A 81 19.61 9.60 17.87
N LEU A 82 18.58 8.80 17.63
CA LEU A 82 17.39 8.69 18.48
C LEU A 82 17.42 7.46 19.39
N ARG A 83 18.56 6.75 19.52
CA ARG A 83 18.68 5.53 20.34
C ARG A 83 17.96 5.67 21.69
N ASN A 84 17.08 4.71 21.96
CA ASN A 84 16.29 4.56 23.20
C ASN A 84 15.19 5.61 23.45
N LYS A 85 14.87 6.50 22.51
CA LYS A 85 13.68 7.35 22.62
C LYS A 85 12.50 6.72 21.89
N LYS A 86 11.45 6.37 22.65
CA LYS A 86 10.18 5.91 22.06
C LYS A 86 9.50 7.08 21.35
N ASP A 87 9.03 6.84 20.12
CA ASP A 87 8.26 7.83 19.38
C ASP A 87 6.84 7.93 19.97
N VAL A 88 6.55 9.08 20.58
CA VAL A 88 5.28 9.39 21.23
C VAL A 88 4.37 10.28 20.36
N ASN A 89 4.77 10.55 19.11
CA ASN A 89 3.99 11.35 18.18
C ASN A 89 2.67 10.68 17.79
N SER A 90 1.80 11.46 17.16
CA SER A 90 0.60 10.94 16.53
C SER A 90 0.98 10.19 15.25
N PHE A 91 0.73 8.87 15.22
CA PHE A 91 1.04 8.03 14.07
C PHE A 91 -0.09 8.04 13.03
N TYR A 92 0.31 8.29 11.78
CA TYR A 92 -0.49 8.14 10.57
C TYR A 92 0.05 6.99 9.73
N VAL A 93 -0.81 6.35 8.94
CA VAL A 93 -0.48 5.20 8.11
C VAL A 93 -0.80 5.49 6.65
N LEU A 94 0.23 5.43 5.80
CA LEU A 94 0.09 5.37 4.35
C LEU A 94 0.28 3.93 3.87
N LEU A 95 -0.80 3.35 3.37
CA LEU A 95 -0.82 2.00 2.82
C LEU A 95 -0.63 2.06 1.30
N ASP A 96 0.50 1.59 0.80
CA ASP A 96 0.64 1.32 -0.63
C ASP A 96 -0.13 0.04 -0.98
N SER A 97 -1.40 0.22 -1.35
CA SER A 97 -2.32 -0.86 -1.69
C SER A 97 -2.38 -1.18 -3.18
N ALA A 98 -1.58 -0.52 -4.03
CA ALA A 98 -1.75 -0.59 -5.48
C ALA A 98 -1.61 -2.03 -6.03
N ALA A 99 -0.66 -2.81 -5.51
CA ALA A 99 -0.50 -4.21 -5.86
C ALA A 99 -1.55 -5.12 -5.21
N PHE A 100 -1.98 -4.79 -4.00
CA PHE A 100 -2.93 -5.58 -3.22
C PHE A 100 -4.32 -5.54 -3.84
N VAL A 101 -4.86 -4.35 -4.12
CA VAL A 101 -6.21 -4.18 -4.67
C VAL A 101 -6.34 -4.67 -6.11
N GLY A 102 -5.23 -4.90 -6.81
CA GLY A 102 -5.23 -5.49 -8.15
C GLY A 102 -5.89 -6.87 -8.19
N SER A 103 -5.76 -7.65 -7.11
CA SER A 103 -6.34 -9.00 -7.04
C SER A 103 -6.81 -9.40 -5.64
N SER A 104 -6.93 -8.47 -4.71
CA SER A 104 -7.37 -8.74 -3.33
C SER A 104 -8.40 -7.71 -2.88
N ASN A 105 -9.33 -8.14 -2.03
CA ASN A 105 -10.35 -7.26 -1.49
C ASN A 105 -9.79 -6.44 -0.32
N LEU A 106 -9.83 -5.12 -0.44
CA LEU A 106 -9.54 -4.20 0.67
C LEU A 106 -10.85 -3.68 1.27
N ASP A 107 -11.18 -4.14 2.48
CA ASP A 107 -12.34 -3.65 3.22
C ASP A 107 -11.95 -2.45 4.09
N VAL A 108 -12.29 -1.25 3.63
CA VAL A 108 -12.01 0.01 4.32
C VAL A 108 -12.93 0.29 5.52
N GLY A 109 -14.03 -0.47 5.65
CA GLY A 109 -14.86 -0.46 6.85
C GLY A 109 -14.16 -1.14 8.02
N LYS A 110 -13.41 -2.21 7.74
CA LYS A 110 -12.59 -2.95 8.71
C LYS A 110 -11.22 -2.30 8.93
N TYR A 111 -10.45 -2.07 7.87
CA TYR A 111 -9.08 -1.55 7.96
C TYR A 111 -9.06 -0.08 7.53
N LYS A 112 -8.62 0.80 8.43
CA LYS A 112 -8.77 2.26 8.25
C LYS A 112 -7.42 2.98 8.14
N PRO A 113 -6.64 2.78 7.07
CA PRO A 113 -5.42 3.57 6.87
C PRO A 113 -5.77 5.05 6.66
N ASP A 114 -4.83 5.94 6.97
CA ASP A 114 -5.05 7.38 6.79
C ASP A 114 -4.98 7.80 5.33
N PHE A 115 -4.13 7.10 4.59
CA PHE A 115 -3.87 7.30 3.17
C PHE A 115 -3.70 5.93 2.51
N PHE A 116 -4.27 5.73 1.32
CA PHE A 116 -3.92 4.55 0.53
C PHE A 116 -4.00 4.79 -0.98
N CYS A 117 -3.12 4.10 -1.71
CA CYS A 117 -2.97 4.28 -3.16
C CYS A 117 -3.64 3.15 -3.94
N VAL A 118 -4.38 3.49 -4.98
CA VAL A 118 -5.01 2.56 -5.92
C VAL A 118 -4.43 2.78 -7.32
N SER A 119 -4.16 1.67 -8.01
CA SER A 119 -3.79 1.68 -9.42
C SER A 119 -4.83 0.87 -10.18
N PHE A 120 -5.66 1.55 -10.96
CA PHE A 120 -6.79 0.92 -11.64
C PHE A 120 -6.35 -0.02 -12.76
N TYR A 121 -5.28 0.34 -13.49
CA TYR A 121 -4.63 -0.56 -14.45
C TYR A 121 -4.27 -1.92 -13.84
N LYS A 122 -3.86 -1.98 -12.56
CA LYS A 122 -3.54 -3.27 -11.91
C LYS A 122 -4.77 -4.12 -11.61
N MET A 123 -5.98 -3.53 -11.59
CA MET A 123 -7.23 -4.24 -11.33
C MET A 123 -7.80 -4.87 -12.60
N PHE A 124 -7.75 -4.16 -13.73
CA PHE A 124 -8.42 -4.58 -14.96
C PHE A 124 -7.60 -4.37 -16.25
N GLY A 125 -6.31 -4.01 -16.16
CA GLY A 125 -5.38 -3.93 -17.31
C GLY A 125 -5.49 -2.69 -18.19
N TYR A 126 -6.46 -1.81 -17.94
CA TYR A 126 -6.68 -0.57 -18.70
C TYR A 126 -7.63 0.36 -17.93
N PRO A 127 -7.42 1.68 -17.85
CA PRO A 127 -6.41 2.47 -18.56
C PRO A 127 -5.12 2.66 -17.77
N THR A 128 -4.02 2.84 -18.49
CA THR A 128 -2.76 3.29 -17.89
C THR A 128 -2.84 4.78 -17.54
N GLY A 129 -1.99 5.23 -16.61
CA GLY A 129 -1.88 6.65 -16.25
C GLY A 129 -2.95 7.18 -15.28
N VAL A 130 -3.91 6.35 -14.84
CA VAL A 130 -4.92 6.75 -13.85
C VAL A 130 -4.82 5.89 -12.58
N GLY A 131 -4.85 6.57 -11.44
CA GLY A 131 -4.86 5.99 -10.10
C GLY A 131 -5.57 6.93 -9.14
N ALA A 132 -5.65 6.54 -7.87
CA ALA A 132 -6.25 7.37 -6.83
C ALA A 132 -5.43 7.31 -5.55
N LEU A 133 -5.36 8.44 -4.84
CA LEU A 133 -4.99 8.50 -3.44
C LEU A 133 -6.26 8.73 -2.63
N ILE A 134 -6.62 7.77 -1.80
CA ILE A 134 -7.77 7.88 -0.91
C ILE A 134 -7.24 8.37 0.43
N VAL A 135 -7.91 9.38 0.98
CA VAL A 135 -7.49 10.06 2.20
C VAL A 135 -8.65 10.04 3.20
N SER A 136 -8.37 9.57 4.41
CA SER A 136 -9.34 9.63 5.51
C SER A 136 -9.54 11.06 6.01
N LYS A 137 -10.66 11.35 6.68
CA LYS A 137 -10.88 12.65 7.34
C LYS A 137 -9.75 13.00 8.34
N ARG A 138 -9.16 11.99 8.99
CA ARG A 138 -8.03 12.16 9.91
C ARG A 138 -6.75 12.53 9.16
N GLY A 139 -6.47 11.85 8.05
CA GLY A 139 -5.33 12.17 7.18
C GLY A 139 -5.45 13.54 6.49
N GLN A 140 -6.69 13.99 6.23
CA GLN A 140 -6.97 15.27 5.60
C GLN A 140 -6.37 16.46 6.35
N SER A 141 -6.39 16.44 7.69
CA SER A 141 -5.90 17.55 8.52
C SER A 141 -4.38 17.72 8.48
N VAL A 142 -3.65 16.69 8.08
CA VAL A 142 -2.17 16.70 8.05
C VAL A 142 -1.61 16.63 6.63
N LEU A 143 -2.43 16.34 5.61
CA LEU A 143 -1.98 16.33 4.22
C LEU A 143 -1.95 17.74 3.65
N GLN A 144 -0.77 18.35 3.68
CA GLN A 144 -0.54 19.68 3.11
C GLN A 144 0.17 19.59 1.77
N LYS A 145 -0.43 20.19 0.74
CA LYS A 145 0.19 20.28 -0.57
C LYS A 145 1.23 21.39 -0.61
N LYS A 146 2.47 21.04 -1.00
CA LYS A 146 3.61 21.97 -1.13
C LYS A 146 3.76 22.60 -2.53
N TYR A 147 3.20 21.97 -3.55
CA TYR A 147 3.26 22.41 -4.94
C TYR A 147 1.85 22.75 -5.44
N TYR A 148 1.69 23.60 -6.44
CA TYR A 148 0.40 23.82 -7.10
C TYR A 148 0.59 23.85 -8.61
N GLY A 149 -0.24 23.09 -9.34
CA GLY A 149 -0.43 23.21 -10.78
C GLY A 149 -1.69 24.02 -11.09
N GLY A 150 -1.82 24.54 -12.32
CA GLY A 150 -2.90 25.45 -12.72
C GLY A 150 -4.32 24.92 -12.49
N GLY A 151 -4.52 23.60 -12.47
CA GLY A 151 -5.82 22.98 -12.13
C GLY A 151 -6.21 23.00 -10.65
N THR A 152 -5.32 23.44 -9.75
CA THR A 152 -5.52 23.41 -8.29
C THR A 152 -5.71 24.79 -7.67
N VAL A 153 -5.71 25.83 -8.52
CA VAL A 153 -5.84 27.23 -8.14
C VAL A 153 -7.00 27.89 -8.90
N ASN A 154 -7.75 28.73 -8.20
CA ASN A 154 -8.76 29.64 -8.76
C ASN A 154 -8.10 30.88 -9.38
N ILE A 155 -7.04 31.38 -8.74
CA ILE A 155 -6.31 32.58 -9.14
C ILE A 155 -4.82 32.33 -8.88
N ALA A 156 -3.95 32.69 -9.83
CA ALA A 156 -2.51 32.80 -9.62
C ALA A 156 -2.02 34.11 -10.24
N MET A 157 -1.32 34.93 -9.46
CA MET A 157 -0.76 36.21 -9.92
C MET A 157 0.67 35.97 -10.42
N SER A 158 1.03 36.54 -11.57
CA SER A 158 2.38 36.40 -12.12
C SER A 158 3.39 37.39 -11.56
N ARG A 159 2.90 38.46 -10.91
CA ARG A 159 3.71 39.57 -10.39
C ARG A 159 3.77 39.63 -8.86
N ASP A 160 2.99 38.80 -8.17
CA ASP A 160 2.92 38.69 -6.72
C ASP A 160 2.86 37.21 -6.32
N ASP A 161 3.42 36.84 -5.17
CA ASP A 161 3.36 35.48 -4.59
C ASP A 161 1.97 35.16 -3.99
N PHE A 162 0.90 35.43 -4.74
CA PHE A 162 -0.48 35.18 -4.37
C PHE A 162 -1.12 34.11 -5.26
N HIS A 163 -1.69 33.08 -4.62
CA HIS A 163 -2.54 32.11 -5.28
C HIS A 163 -3.71 31.71 -4.38
N GLU A 164 -4.90 31.57 -4.96
CA GLU A 164 -6.10 31.06 -4.28
C GLU A 164 -6.34 29.62 -4.74
N LYS A 165 -6.43 28.66 -3.82
CA LYS A 165 -6.68 27.25 -4.15
C LYS A 165 -8.16 26.98 -4.40
N ARG A 166 -8.49 26.02 -5.27
CA ARG A 166 -9.89 25.58 -5.49
C ARG A 166 -10.54 25.10 -4.18
N VAL A 167 -11.85 25.37 -4.05
CA VAL A 167 -12.66 24.95 -2.89
C VAL A 167 -12.91 23.44 -2.95
N GLY A 168 -12.55 22.73 -1.89
CA GLY A 168 -12.65 21.27 -1.80
C GLY A 168 -11.28 20.61 -1.65
N PHE A 169 -11.19 19.59 -0.79
CA PHE A 169 -9.92 18.96 -0.47
C PHE A 169 -9.29 18.25 -1.68
N SER A 170 -10.05 17.45 -2.43
CA SER A 170 -9.54 16.68 -3.57
C SER A 170 -9.05 17.58 -4.71
N SER A 171 -9.78 18.66 -5.02
CA SER A 171 -9.42 19.59 -6.10
C SER A 171 -8.08 20.30 -5.87
N GLN A 172 -7.59 20.35 -4.63
CA GLN A 172 -6.26 20.88 -4.36
C GLN A 172 -5.16 19.95 -4.85
N PHE A 173 -5.42 18.65 -5.00
CA PHE A 173 -4.42 17.62 -5.38
C PHE A 173 -4.57 17.12 -6.82
N GLU A 174 -5.49 17.70 -7.60
CA GLU A 174 -5.76 17.36 -9.00
C GLU A 174 -5.10 18.38 -9.93
N ASP A 175 -3.82 18.17 -10.24
CA ASP A 175 -3.03 19.12 -11.02
C ASP A 175 -3.40 19.14 -12.50
N GLY A 176 -3.71 20.34 -13.00
CA GLY A 176 -3.95 20.60 -14.42
C GLY A 176 -5.32 20.11 -14.92
N THR A 177 -5.39 19.85 -16.22
CA THR A 177 -6.58 19.25 -16.85
C THR A 177 -6.52 17.74 -16.67
N LEU A 178 -7.49 17.19 -15.94
CA LEU A 178 -7.58 15.75 -15.72
C LEU A 178 -7.97 15.01 -17.01
N PRO A 179 -7.54 13.75 -17.19
CA PRO A 179 -7.94 12.92 -18.32
C PRO A 179 -9.37 12.36 -18.09
N PHE A 180 -10.37 13.23 -18.15
CA PHE A 180 -11.76 12.92 -17.78
C PHE A 180 -12.34 11.72 -18.55
N LEU A 181 -12.04 11.55 -19.85
CA LEU A 181 -12.46 10.37 -20.62
C LEU A 181 -11.87 9.08 -20.03
N THR A 182 -10.60 9.12 -19.66
CA THR A 182 -9.89 7.99 -19.05
C THR A 182 -10.45 7.68 -17.65
N ILE A 183 -10.87 8.70 -16.89
CA ILE A 183 -11.52 8.53 -15.59
C ILE A 183 -12.90 7.88 -15.75
N VAL A 184 -13.68 8.27 -16.76
CA VAL A 184 -15.00 7.66 -17.04
C VAL A 184 -14.86 6.16 -17.37
N ASN A 185 -13.80 5.78 -18.09
CA ASN A 185 -13.55 4.37 -18.42
C ASN A 185 -13.33 3.47 -17.20
N LEU A 186 -13.03 4.03 -16.02
CA LEU A 186 -12.94 3.25 -14.78
C LEU A 186 -14.29 2.58 -14.44
N LEU A 187 -15.42 3.23 -14.74
CA LEU A 187 -16.75 2.68 -14.51
C LEU A 187 -16.94 1.38 -15.29
N GLU A 188 -16.55 1.37 -16.56
CA GLU A 188 -16.60 0.18 -17.40
C GLU A 188 -15.65 -0.91 -16.90
N GLY A 189 -14.46 -0.53 -16.41
CA GLY A 189 -13.52 -1.45 -15.78
C GLY A 189 -14.13 -2.19 -14.58
N PHE A 190 -14.81 -1.46 -13.68
CA PHE A 190 -15.52 -2.06 -12.55
C PHE A 190 -16.69 -2.94 -12.99
N ASN A 191 -17.53 -2.45 -13.91
CA ASN A 191 -18.67 -3.20 -14.45
C ASN A 191 -18.21 -4.51 -15.10
N THR A 192 -17.11 -4.47 -15.85
CA THR A 192 -16.56 -5.66 -16.49
C THR A 192 -16.01 -6.66 -15.47
N LEU A 193 -15.35 -6.23 -14.40
CA LEU A 193 -14.94 -7.14 -13.31
C LEU A 193 -16.14 -7.85 -12.69
N GLU A 194 -17.20 -7.11 -12.35
CA GLU A 194 -18.42 -7.66 -11.76
C GLU A 194 -19.17 -8.58 -12.73
N ARG A 195 -19.25 -8.21 -14.02
CA ARG A 195 -19.87 -9.03 -15.06
C ARG A 195 -19.14 -10.35 -15.27
N LEU A 196 -17.81 -10.34 -15.31
CA LEU A 196 -17.00 -11.55 -15.54
C LEU A 196 -16.91 -12.42 -14.28
N VAL A 197 -16.85 -11.82 -13.10
CA VAL A 197 -16.69 -12.53 -11.82
C VAL A 197 -17.76 -12.07 -10.82
N PRO A 198 -19.06 -12.34 -11.07
CA PRO A 198 -20.14 -11.80 -10.25
C PRO A 198 -20.09 -12.30 -8.80
N PRO A 199 -20.61 -11.52 -7.83
CA PRO A 199 -20.75 -11.99 -6.46
C PRO A 199 -21.49 -13.33 -6.40
N LYS A 200 -20.98 -14.29 -5.63
CA LYS A 200 -21.55 -15.65 -5.56
C LYS A 200 -21.26 -16.28 -4.20
N LYS A 201 -22.28 -16.92 -3.61
CA LYS A 201 -22.19 -17.64 -2.32
C LYS A 201 -21.60 -16.77 -1.19
N GLY A 202 -22.14 -15.56 -1.01
CA GLY A 202 -21.72 -14.63 0.04
C GLY A 202 -20.31 -14.04 -0.14
N LYS A 203 -19.69 -14.22 -1.31
CA LYS A 203 -18.39 -13.61 -1.65
C LYS A 203 -18.56 -12.56 -2.73
N ASN A 204 -17.92 -11.41 -2.53
CA ASN A 204 -17.88 -10.35 -3.53
C ASN A 204 -16.91 -10.70 -4.69
N THR A 205 -16.97 -9.90 -5.75
CA THR A 205 -16.16 -10.04 -6.97
C THR A 205 -14.66 -10.18 -6.64
N MET A 206 -14.11 -9.25 -5.86
CA MET A 206 -12.68 -9.22 -5.55
C MET A 206 -12.23 -10.38 -4.65
N GLN A 207 -13.07 -10.85 -3.72
CA GLN A 207 -12.79 -12.05 -2.92
C GLN A 207 -12.74 -13.31 -3.79
N ARG A 208 -13.60 -13.41 -4.81
CA ARG A 208 -13.57 -14.51 -5.78
C ARG A 208 -12.32 -14.45 -6.65
N ILE A 209 -11.98 -13.27 -7.18
CA ILE A 209 -10.75 -13.04 -7.94
C ILE A 209 -9.53 -13.43 -7.09
N SER A 210 -9.46 -12.95 -5.84
CA SER A 210 -8.34 -13.25 -4.94
C SER A 210 -8.15 -14.73 -4.70
N LYS A 211 -9.25 -15.45 -4.46
CA LYS A 211 -9.22 -16.91 -4.29
C LYS A 211 -8.70 -17.60 -5.55
N HIS A 212 -9.20 -17.22 -6.72
CA HIS A 212 -8.80 -17.85 -7.98
C HIS A 212 -7.32 -17.60 -8.30
N VAL A 213 -6.87 -16.35 -8.18
CA VAL A 213 -5.48 -15.95 -8.39
C VAL A 213 -4.53 -16.69 -7.45
N PHE A 214 -4.89 -16.82 -6.16
CA PHE A 214 -4.11 -17.61 -5.21
C PHE A 214 -4.06 -19.10 -5.60
N GLN A 215 -5.17 -19.70 -6.02
CA GLN A 215 -5.21 -21.10 -6.42
C GLN A 215 -4.32 -21.37 -7.65
N LEU A 216 -4.30 -20.48 -8.63
CA LEU A 216 -3.40 -20.56 -9.78
C LEU A 216 -1.93 -20.48 -9.34
N ALA A 217 -1.60 -19.52 -8.46
CA ALA A 217 -0.24 -19.38 -7.95
C ALA A 217 0.20 -20.60 -7.14
N LYS A 218 -0.69 -21.15 -6.30
CA LYS A 218 -0.43 -22.38 -5.56
C LYS A 218 -0.20 -23.56 -6.51
N TYR A 219 -1.06 -23.74 -7.51
CA TYR A 219 -0.90 -24.81 -8.51
C TYR A 219 0.45 -24.71 -9.24
N GLY A 220 0.82 -23.50 -9.69
CA GLY A 220 2.11 -23.25 -10.33
C GLY A 220 3.28 -23.56 -9.40
N TYR A 221 3.22 -23.12 -8.14
CA TYR A 221 4.22 -23.41 -7.13
C TYR A 221 4.37 -24.93 -6.90
N ASP A 222 3.26 -25.64 -6.68
CA ASP A 222 3.26 -27.09 -6.44
C ASP A 222 3.92 -27.83 -7.63
N LYS A 223 3.55 -27.47 -8.87
CA LYS A 223 4.11 -28.08 -10.08
C LYS A 223 5.59 -27.78 -10.28
N MET A 224 6.03 -26.56 -9.97
CA MET A 224 7.44 -26.19 -10.08
C MET A 224 8.30 -26.77 -8.95
N SER A 225 7.74 -26.98 -7.76
CA SER A 225 8.47 -27.47 -6.59
C SER A 225 8.94 -28.92 -6.70
N VAL A 226 8.31 -29.72 -7.56
CA VAL A 226 8.68 -31.12 -7.79
C VAL A 226 9.71 -31.27 -8.91
N LEU A 227 10.04 -30.19 -9.62
CA LEU A 227 11.02 -30.23 -10.70
C LEU A 227 12.42 -30.43 -10.14
N LYS A 228 13.13 -31.40 -10.70
CA LYS A 228 14.48 -31.79 -10.31
C LYS A 228 15.35 -31.96 -11.56
N HIS A 229 16.64 -31.74 -11.39
CA HIS A 229 17.64 -32.14 -12.37
C HIS A 229 17.77 -33.67 -12.41
N SER A 230 18.47 -34.19 -13.42
CA SER A 230 18.74 -35.63 -13.56
C SER A 230 19.53 -36.22 -12.39
N ASN A 231 20.28 -35.39 -11.65
CA ASN A 231 21.00 -35.77 -10.44
C ASN A 231 20.13 -35.80 -9.16
N GLY A 232 18.83 -35.47 -9.25
CA GLY A 232 17.90 -35.48 -8.13
C GLY A 232 17.80 -34.18 -7.33
N GLU A 233 18.67 -33.19 -7.59
CA GLU A 233 18.63 -31.89 -6.93
C GLU A 233 17.47 -31.00 -7.44
N PRO A 234 16.89 -30.12 -6.60
CA PRO A 234 15.81 -29.23 -7.03
C PRO A 234 16.23 -28.31 -8.19
N LEU A 235 15.35 -28.16 -9.20
CA LEU A 235 15.58 -27.25 -10.32
C LEU A 235 15.32 -25.78 -9.96
N ILE A 236 14.45 -25.54 -8.98
CA ILE A 236 13.88 -24.22 -8.72
C ILE A 236 14.18 -23.76 -7.30
N LYS A 237 14.69 -22.53 -7.17
CA LYS A 237 14.83 -21.82 -5.89
C LYS A 237 13.78 -20.73 -5.78
N PHE A 238 12.80 -20.92 -4.89
CA PHE A 238 11.72 -19.94 -4.68
C PHE A 238 12.10 -18.81 -3.73
N TYR A 239 11.53 -17.63 -3.98
CA TYR A 239 11.60 -16.45 -3.13
C TYR A 239 10.22 -16.09 -2.59
N ASN A 240 9.73 -16.88 -1.64
CA ASN A 240 8.46 -16.66 -0.96
C ASN A 240 8.63 -16.67 0.56
N HIS A 241 7.55 -16.44 1.31
CA HIS A 241 7.60 -16.40 2.78
C HIS A 241 6.76 -17.49 3.47
N ASN A 242 5.84 -18.15 2.76
CA ASN A 242 4.85 -19.03 3.37
C ASN A 242 4.43 -20.21 2.48
N SER A 243 5.23 -20.53 1.45
CA SER A 243 5.00 -21.69 0.55
C SER A 243 3.57 -21.80 0.00
N TYR A 244 2.87 -20.68 -0.20
CA TYR A 244 1.50 -20.65 -0.76
C TYR A 244 0.48 -21.46 0.06
N MET A 245 0.65 -21.52 1.38
CA MET A 245 -0.25 -22.25 2.28
C MET A 245 -1.53 -21.46 2.62
N ASP A 246 -1.46 -20.13 2.65
CA ASP A 246 -2.57 -19.26 3.04
C ASP A 246 -2.79 -18.11 2.06
N SER A 247 -4.01 -18.05 1.51
CA SER A 247 -4.48 -17.00 0.61
C SER A 247 -4.56 -15.61 1.24
N THR A 248 -4.65 -15.51 2.57
CA THR A 248 -4.68 -14.23 3.27
C THR A 248 -3.31 -13.57 3.33
N GLN A 249 -2.24 -14.37 3.32
CA GLN A 249 -0.85 -13.92 3.42
C GLN A 249 -0.08 -13.99 2.09
N GLN A 250 -0.62 -14.65 1.06
CA GLN A 250 0.04 -14.80 -0.24
C GLN A 250 -0.88 -14.37 -1.40
N GLY A 251 -0.31 -13.59 -2.31
CA GLY A 251 -0.92 -13.17 -3.57
C GLY A 251 -0.55 -14.07 -4.75
N GLY A 252 -0.87 -13.60 -5.96
CA GLY A 252 -0.70 -14.36 -7.20
C GLY A 252 0.69 -14.39 -7.82
N VAL A 253 1.73 -13.97 -7.09
CA VAL A 253 3.09 -13.82 -7.64
C VAL A 253 3.90 -15.07 -7.30
N ILE A 254 4.63 -15.62 -8.27
CA ILE A 254 5.65 -16.66 -8.07
C ILE A 254 7.00 -16.14 -8.56
N THR A 255 7.96 -16.10 -7.65
CA THR A 255 9.28 -15.57 -7.91
C THR A 255 10.31 -16.62 -7.58
N PHE A 256 11.19 -16.91 -8.54
CA PHE A 256 12.14 -18.00 -8.44
C PHE A 256 13.34 -17.78 -9.36
N ASN A 257 14.43 -18.47 -9.06
CA ASN A 257 15.53 -18.71 -9.99
C ASN A 257 15.52 -20.18 -10.43
N ILE A 258 15.99 -20.41 -11.65
CA ILE A 258 16.34 -21.75 -12.14
C ILE A 258 17.78 -22.02 -11.72
N LEU A 259 18.01 -23.14 -11.06
CA LEU A 259 19.33 -23.60 -10.66
C LEU A 259 20.00 -24.30 -11.85
N HIS A 260 21.34 -24.23 -11.89
CA HIS A 260 22.17 -24.83 -12.92
C HIS A 260 22.92 -26.03 -12.37
#